data_AF-A0A9N9QW86-F1
#
_entry.id   AF-A0A9N9QW86-F1
#
_cell.length_a   1.000
_cell.length_b   1.000
_cell.length_c   1.000
_cell.angle_alpha   90.00
_cell.angle_beta   90.00
_cell.angle_gamma   90.00
#
_symmetry.space_group_name_H-M   'P 1'
#
loop_
_entity.id
_entity.type
_entity.pdbx_description
1 polymer ?
#
loop_
_entity_poly.entity_id
_entity_poly.type
_entity_poly.pdbx_seq_one_letter_code
_entity_poly.pdbx_strand_id
1 'polypeptide(L)'
;MITSGKSKNNPLSPGTNKIRPIQFQPQELNIKLRPGALYKFKMFYKPADDFPLDVYYLMDSSYTMRKHIRELQKQAEFVYKELGRFTNNVQFGVGSFVEKPDFPFADPNMQYVYSFQNHLSLTKNINEFKKVIEKSTSGSNYDLPEAGLDGLMQVMACEKELGWRSEARRIIILCTDAPYHSAGDGKMVGAGKPNDMQCHLNESNYYNHSLLQDYPSVSQLYKMASNGNFKIIFAALSNVKKEYEKLAKHILGSSYAELKKQSNIVQIIKTAYQESLRYMMIKYQWPPYIQLTMQPDCSKMDSCEMRHKQALTIDAQLKVKECPENKKDFMQNLELGPVTGGLEDKLKINLEIDCQCECETNAGITNSPLCSNSGTHRCGICECNEDRYGNVCQCNGTITSKTELDKCKQHNNDTSFCSGKGTCVCGKCICDSGFSGNYCEFDDNSCERREDKLCSGHGRCTLGMCHCSSEWIGDDCSCTVNTIKCYPPFSKEVSITNILIYLYK
;
A
#
# COMPACT_ATOMS: atom_id res chain seq x y z
N MET A 1 10.45 18.55 -6.94
CA MET A 1 10.38 18.32 -8.40
C MET A 1 9.76 16.95 -8.63
N ILE A 2 8.96 16.78 -9.68
CA ILE A 2 8.54 15.45 -10.16
C ILE A 2 9.33 15.21 -11.43
N THR A 3 10.19 14.20 -11.46
CA THR A 3 10.86 13.78 -12.69
C THR A 3 10.51 12.32 -12.97
N SER A 4 10.06 12.05 -14.20
CA SER A 4 9.81 10.69 -14.69
C SER A 4 10.97 10.27 -15.59
N GLY A 5 11.66 9.19 -15.25
CA GLY A 5 12.72 8.60 -16.07
C GLY A 5 12.17 7.75 -17.24
N LYS A 6 13.06 7.07 -17.98
CA LYS A 6 12.67 6.12 -19.04
C LYS A 6 11.70 5.07 -18.48
N SER A 7 10.52 4.91 -19.08
CA SER A 7 9.51 3.92 -18.67
C SER A 7 9.39 2.80 -19.71
N LYS A 8 9.16 1.56 -19.27
CA LYS A 8 8.76 0.47 -20.18
C LYS A 8 7.23 0.47 -20.28
N ASN A 9 6.74 0.85 -21.45
CA ASN A 9 5.32 1.06 -21.69
C ASN A 9 4.89 0.43 -23.03
N ASN A 10 5.18 -0.86 -23.16
CA ASN A 10 4.75 -1.64 -24.32
C ASN A 10 3.22 -1.69 -24.35
N PRO A 11 2.60 -1.54 -25.54
CA PRO A 11 1.16 -1.55 -25.68
C PRO A 11 0.59 -2.93 -25.34
N LEU A 12 -0.64 -2.93 -24.84
CA LEU A 12 -1.41 -4.16 -24.64
C LEU A 12 -1.47 -4.96 -25.94
N SER A 13 -1.18 -6.25 -25.86
CA SER A 13 -1.17 -7.15 -27.00
C SER A 13 -1.85 -8.48 -26.65
N PRO A 14 -2.70 -9.02 -27.53
CA PRO A 14 -3.38 -10.30 -27.30
C PRO A 14 -2.42 -11.51 -27.41
N GLY A 15 -1.14 -11.29 -27.77
CA GLY A 15 -0.16 -12.34 -28.03
C GLY A 15 -0.41 -13.06 -29.35
N THR A 16 0.58 -13.85 -29.79
CA THR A 16 0.46 -14.83 -30.88
C THR A 16 1.18 -16.11 -30.46
N ASN A 17 1.08 -17.20 -31.22
CA ASN A 17 1.78 -18.47 -30.93
C ASN A 17 3.32 -18.35 -30.73
N LYS A 18 3.94 -17.20 -31.05
CA LYS A 18 5.37 -16.91 -30.87
C LYS A 18 5.68 -15.71 -29.97
N ILE A 19 4.69 -14.90 -29.60
CA ILE A 19 4.90 -13.65 -28.85
C ILE A 19 3.97 -13.65 -27.64
N ARG A 20 4.57 -13.55 -26.44
CA ARG A 20 3.85 -13.48 -25.16
C ARG A 20 2.86 -12.30 -25.17
N PRO A 21 1.60 -12.51 -24.75
CA PRO A 21 0.63 -11.42 -24.60
C PRO A 21 1.09 -10.42 -23.54
N ILE A 22 0.82 -9.14 -23.77
CA ILE A 22 1.03 -8.06 -22.80
C ILE A 22 -0.34 -7.62 -22.34
N GLN A 23 -0.70 -7.96 -21.11
CA GLN A 23 -2.04 -7.74 -20.58
C GLN A 23 -2.10 -6.63 -19.53
N PHE A 24 -0.96 -6.23 -18.99
CA PHE A 24 -0.85 -5.13 -18.01
C PHE A 24 0.14 -4.06 -18.48
N GLN A 25 -0.27 -2.80 -18.35
CA GLN A 25 0.46 -1.64 -18.82
C GLN A 25 0.34 -0.49 -17.81
N PRO A 26 1.39 0.31 -17.55
CA PRO A 26 2.78 0.15 -18.00
C PRO A 26 3.46 -1.05 -17.32
N GLN A 27 4.64 -1.44 -17.79
CA GLN A 27 5.42 -2.51 -17.19
C GLN A 27 6.51 -1.97 -16.24
N GLU A 28 7.01 -0.77 -16.50
CA GLU A 28 8.01 -0.14 -15.64
C GLU A 28 7.86 1.39 -15.60
N LEU A 29 7.93 1.95 -14.39
CA LEU A 29 7.97 3.38 -14.14
C LEU A 29 9.19 3.74 -13.29
N ASN A 30 9.89 4.80 -13.69
CA ASN A 30 10.97 5.40 -12.92
C ASN A 30 10.48 6.76 -12.40
N ILE A 31 10.30 6.88 -11.08
CA ILE A 31 9.64 8.02 -10.45
C ILE A 31 10.57 8.61 -9.39
N LYS A 32 10.81 9.92 -9.43
CA LYS A 32 11.40 10.68 -8.31
C LYS A 32 10.33 11.53 -7.64
N LEU A 33 10.14 11.35 -6.34
CA LEU A 33 9.05 11.99 -5.59
C LEU A 33 9.52 12.52 -4.22
N ARG A 34 9.15 13.77 -3.91
CA ARG A 34 9.31 14.35 -2.57
C ARG A 34 8.16 13.91 -1.65
N PRO A 35 8.40 13.77 -0.33
CA PRO A 35 7.31 13.58 0.62
C PRO A 35 6.22 14.65 0.46
N GLY A 36 4.96 14.22 0.56
CA GLY A 36 3.78 15.07 0.37
C GLY A 36 3.34 15.25 -1.08
N ALA A 37 4.23 15.09 -2.07
CA ALA A 37 3.88 15.23 -3.48
C ALA A 37 3.05 14.03 -3.98
N LEU A 38 2.17 14.29 -4.95
CA LEU A 38 1.32 13.29 -5.60
C LEU A 38 1.82 13.01 -7.01
N TYR A 39 2.06 11.74 -7.32
CA TYR A 39 2.34 11.28 -8.68
C TYR A 39 1.14 10.51 -9.23
N LYS A 40 0.53 11.03 -10.30
CA LYS A 40 -0.64 10.42 -10.95
C LYS A 40 -0.18 9.63 -12.18
N PHE A 41 -0.67 8.41 -12.33
CA PHE A 41 -0.41 7.56 -13.49
C PHE A 41 -1.63 6.70 -13.80
N LYS A 42 -1.68 6.17 -15.02
CA LYS A 42 -2.74 5.26 -15.45
C LYS A 42 -2.19 3.87 -15.64
N MET A 43 -2.95 2.88 -15.22
CA MET A 43 -2.72 1.49 -15.55
C MET A 43 -3.84 0.99 -16.45
N PHE A 44 -3.50 0.07 -17.33
CA PHE A 44 -4.44 -0.56 -18.24
C PHE A 44 -4.30 -2.07 -18.13
N TYR A 45 -5.43 -2.73 -18.04
CA TYR A 45 -5.51 -4.18 -18.03
C TYR A 45 -6.47 -4.65 -19.13
N LYS A 46 -6.02 -5.60 -19.96
CA LYS A 46 -6.90 -6.28 -20.92
C LYS A 46 -6.54 -7.76 -21.00
N PRO A 47 -7.49 -8.68 -20.75
CA PRO A 47 -7.23 -10.10 -20.90
C PRO A 47 -6.98 -10.44 -22.37
N ALA A 48 -6.05 -11.36 -22.62
CA ALA A 48 -5.81 -11.89 -23.97
C ALA A 48 -6.98 -12.78 -24.43
N ASP A 49 -7.31 -12.73 -25.72
CA ASP A 49 -8.45 -13.45 -26.29
C ASP A 49 -8.29 -14.98 -26.23
N ASP A 50 -7.08 -15.50 -26.46
CA ASP A 50 -6.72 -16.93 -26.35
C ASP A 50 -5.80 -17.19 -25.14
N PHE A 51 -6.13 -16.59 -23.98
CA PHE A 51 -5.27 -16.77 -22.80
C PHE A 51 -5.22 -18.26 -22.40
N PRO A 52 -4.02 -18.82 -22.14
CA PRO A 52 -3.88 -20.23 -21.82
C PRO A 52 -4.65 -20.61 -20.55
N LEU A 53 -5.21 -21.82 -20.51
CA LEU A 53 -5.96 -22.35 -19.38
C LEU A 53 -5.37 -23.70 -18.97
N ASP A 54 -5.02 -23.83 -17.70
CA ASP A 54 -4.59 -25.08 -17.08
C ASP A 54 -5.65 -25.48 -16.06
N VAL A 55 -6.22 -26.67 -16.24
CA VAL A 55 -7.22 -27.22 -15.32
C VAL A 55 -6.70 -28.52 -14.75
N TYR A 56 -6.57 -28.57 -13.42
CA TYR A 56 -6.20 -29.77 -12.71
C TYR A 56 -7.39 -30.31 -11.93
N TYR A 57 -7.80 -31.53 -12.26
CA TYR A 57 -8.90 -32.23 -11.60
C TYR A 57 -8.36 -33.12 -10.49
N LEU A 58 -8.58 -32.72 -9.25
CA LEU A 58 -8.18 -33.44 -8.04
C LEU A 58 -9.40 -34.17 -7.47
N MET A 59 -9.43 -35.49 -7.64
CA MET A 59 -10.60 -36.28 -7.28
C MET A 59 -10.39 -37.06 -5.99
N ASP A 60 -11.41 -37.04 -5.15
CA ASP A 60 -11.59 -38.03 -4.11
C ASP A 60 -11.86 -39.41 -4.76
N SER A 61 -10.96 -40.35 -4.52
CA SER A 61 -11.02 -41.72 -5.02
C SER A 61 -11.59 -42.71 -4.00
N SER A 62 -12.15 -42.25 -2.89
CA SER A 62 -12.81 -43.10 -1.90
C SER A 62 -13.96 -43.92 -2.49
N TYR A 63 -14.37 -44.96 -1.78
CA TYR A 63 -15.40 -45.88 -2.23
C TYR A 63 -16.77 -45.21 -2.45
N THR A 64 -17.07 -44.12 -1.73
CA THR A 64 -18.32 -43.36 -1.83
C THR A 64 -18.41 -42.58 -3.14
N MET A 65 -17.27 -42.09 -3.63
CA MET A 65 -17.15 -41.31 -4.86
C MET A 65 -17.19 -42.13 -6.17
N ARG A 66 -17.17 -43.47 -6.09
CA ARG A 66 -17.14 -44.36 -7.28
C ARG A 66 -18.22 -44.08 -8.32
N LYS A 67 -19.43 -43.67 -7.91
CA LYS A 67 -20.52 -43.34 -8.85
C LYS A 67 -20.22 -42.05 -9.61
N HIS A 68 -19.69 -41.04 -8.92
CA HIS A 68 -19.31 -39.76 -9.52
C HIS A 68 -18.14 -39.93 -10.49
N ILE A 69 -17.13 -40.74 -10.13
CA ILE A 69 -16.01 -41.07 -11.03
C ILE A 69 -16.50 -41.75 -12.32
N ARG A 70 -17.46 -42.68 -12.23
CA ARG A 70 -18.06 -43.32 -13.42
C ARG A 70 -18.83 -42.33 -14.31
N GLU A 71 -19.51 -41.35 -13.72
CA GLU A 71 -20.18 -40.32 -14.51
C GLU A 71 -19.16 -39.37 -15.17
N LEU A 72 -18.07 -39.04 -14.47
CA LEU A 72 -16.96 -38.28 -15.06
C LEU A 72 -16.32 -39.04 -16.22
N GLN A 73 -16.10 -40.35 -16.10
CA GLN A 73 -15.60 -41.21 -17.18
C GLN A 73 -16.45 -41.08 -18.45
N LYS A 74 -17.78 -41.12 -18.31
CA LYS A 74 -18.71 -40.95 -19.45
C LYS A 74 -18.67 -39.54 -20.04
N GLN A 75 -18.45 -38.52 -19.21
CA GLN A 75 -18.45 -37.12 -19.61
C GLN A 75 -17.08 -36.58 -20.03
N ALA A 76 -15.99 -37.32 -19.82
CA ALA A 76 -14.61 -36.87 -20.01
C ALA A 76 -14.37 -36.18 -21.36
N GLU A 77 -14.88 -36.78 -22.45
CA GLU A 77 -14.75 -36.22 -23.79
C GLU A 77 -15.56 -34.93 -23.97
N PHE A 78 -16.76 -34.87 -23.42
CA PHE A 78 -17.61 -33.68 -23.45
C PHE A 78 -17.00 -32.54 -22.64
N VAL A 79 -16.47 -32.83 -21.45
CA VAL A 79 -15.77 -31.87 -20.58
C VAL A 79 -14.62 -31.22 -21.33
N TYR A 80 -13.75 -32.03 -21.92
CA TYR A 80 -12.62 -31.51 -22.68
C TYR A 80 -13.06 -30.69 -23.90
N LYS A 81 -14.04 -31.18 -24.68
CA LYS A 81 -14.54 -30.48 -25.88
C LYS A 81 -15.14 -29.12 -25.53
N GLU A 82 -15.98 -29.04 -24.50
CA GLU A 82 -16.56 -27.78 -24.07
C GLU A 82 -15.49 -26.81 -23.57
N LEU A 83 -14.44 -27.33 -22.91
CA LEU A 83 -13.35 -26.48 -22.43
C LEU A 83 -12.49 -25.93 -23.58
N GLY A 84 -12.30 -26.72 -24.63
CA GLY A 84 -11.67 -26.28 -25.88
C GLY A 84 -12.47 -25.23 -26.67
N ARG A 85 -13.75 -24.98 -26.34
CA ARG A 85 -14.54 -23.89 -26.95
C ARG A 85 -14.28 -22.53 -26.31
N PHE A 86 -13.69 -22.48 -25.11
CA PHE A 86 -13.42 -21.23 -24.40
C PHE A 86 -12.06 -20.62 -24.75
N THR A 87 -11.05 -21.47 -24.93
CA THR A 87 -9.71 -21.07 -25.37
C THR A 87 -9.12 -22.19 -26.20
N ASN A 88 -8.39 -21.85 -27.25
CA ASN A 88 -7.72 -22.82 -28.11
C ASN A 88 -6.48 -23.44 -27.43
N ASN A 89 -6.16 -23.04 -26.19
CA ASN A 89 -4.91 -23.38 -25.51
C ASN A 89 -5.13 -23.93 -24.09
N VAL A 90 -5.84 -25.06 -23.99
CA VAL A 90 -6.12 -25.73 -22.71
C VAL A 90 -5.16 -26.90 -22.44
N GLN A 91 -4.72 -27.05 -21.20
CA GLN A 91 -4.12 -28.28 -20.67
C GLN A 91 -4.96 -28.85 -19.53
N PHE A 92 -5.03 -30.18 -19.46
CA PHE A 92 -5.73 -30.91 -18.41
C PHE A 92 -4.79 -31.84 -17.67
N GLY A 93 -4.89 -31.82 -16.34
CA GLY A 93 -4.21 -32.72 -15.43
C GLY A 93 -5.21 -33.42 -14.51
N VAL A 94 -4.81 -34.58 -13.98
CA VAL A 94 -5.64 -35.42 -13.12
C VAL A 94 -4.80 -36.00 -12.00
N GLY A 95 -5.28 -35.82 -10.77
CA GLY A 95 -4.78 -36.53 -9.61
C GLY A 95 -5.93 -37.03 -8.74
N SER A 96 -5.60 -37.87 -7.77
CA SER A 96 -6.56 -38.29 -6.77
C SER A 96 -5.96 -38.37 -5.38
N PHE A 97 -6.84 -38.44 -4.40
CA PHE A 97 -6.52 -38.65 -3.00
C PHE A 97 -7.50 -39.64 -2.38
N VAL A 98 -7.07 -40.28 -1.29
CA VAL A 98 -7.92 -41.06 -0.38
C VAL A 98 -7.55 -40.58 1.02
N GLU A 99 -6.61 -41.24 1.68
CA GLU A 99 -6.17 -40.89 3.03
C GLU A 99 -4.71 -41.29 3.27
N LYS A 100 -4.07 -40.78 4.32
CA LYS A 100 -2.76 -41.20 4.82
C LYS A 100 -2.82 -42.72 5.13
N PRO A 101 -1.92 -43.52 4.55
CA PRO A 101 -2.05 -44.99 4.54
C PRO A 101 -1.53 -45.63 5.83
N ASP A 102 -2.08 -45.27 6.99
CA ASP A 102 -1.73 -45.86 8.29
C ASP A 102 -2.87 -45.75 9.32
N PHE A 103 -2.78 -46.52 10.40
CA PHE A 103 -3.75 -46.52 11.47
C PHE A 103 -3.70 -45.22 12.30
N PRO A 104 -4.86 -44.65 12.69
CA PRO A 104 -6.19 -45.26 12.65
C PRO A 104 -7.01 -44.97 11.37
N PHE A 105 -6.46 -44.22 10.40
CA PHE A 105 -7.22 -43.74 9.25
C PHE A 105 -7.45 -44.83 8.19
N ALA A 106 -6.46 -45.70 7.95
CA ALA A 106 -6.58 -46.81 7.02
C ALA A 106 -5.65 -47.98 7.37
N ASP A 107 -5.98 -49.18 6.88
CA ASP A 107 -5.06 -50.33 6.90
C ASP A 107 -4.46 -50.55 5.50
N PRO A 108 -3.18 -50.21 5.27
CA PRO A 108 -2.56 -50.36 3.96
C PRO A 108 -2.42 -51.82 3.50
N ASN A 109 -2.58 -52.81 4.39
CA ASN A 109 -2.55 -54.23 4.01
C ASN A 109 -3.90 -54.73 3.51
N MET A 110 -5.00 -54.06 3.87
CA MET A 110 -6.36 -54.46 3.52
C MET A 110 -7.03 -53.51 2.53
N GLN A 111 -6.57 -52.27 2.45
CA GLN A 111 -7.19 -51.21 1.66
C GLN A 111 -6.20 -50.66 0.63
N TYR A 112 -6.72 -50.31 -0.55
CA TYR A 112 -5.97 -49.50 -1.50
C TYR A 112 -6.05 -48.04 -1.08
N VAL A 113 -5.00 -47.54 -0.43
CA VAL A 113 -4.99 -46.21 0.20
C VAL A 113 -3.67 -45.48 -0.07
N TYR A 114 -3.78 -44.18 -0.28
CA TYR A 114 -2.67 -43.24 -0.46
C TYR A 114 -3.21 -41.83 -0.24
N SER A 115 -2.35 -40.93 0.28
CA SER A 115 -2.76 -39.55 0.54
C SER A 115 -2.94 -38.75 -0.75
N PHE A 116 -1.98 -38.84 -1.70
CA PHE A 116 -2.11 -38.21 -3.01
C PHE A 116 -1.33 -38.97 -4.08
N GLN A 117 -1.91 -39.05 -5.28
CA GLN A 117 -1.27 -39.53 -6.49
C GLN A 117 -1.58 -38.60 -7.67
N ASN A 118 -0.55 -38.19 -8.39
CA ASN A 118 -0.72 -37.60 -9.72
C ASN A 118 -0.84 -38.72 -10.77
N HIS A 119 -1.94 -38.75 -11.51
CA HIS A 119 -2.16 -39.74 -12.57
C HIS A 119 -1.79 -39.21 -13.96
N LEU A 120 -1.96 -37.90 -14.16
CA LEU A 120 -1.71 -37.22 -15.42
C LEU A 120 -1.28 -35.79 -15.16
N SER A 121 -0.02 -35.49 -15.45
CA SER A 121 0.47 -34.11 -15.52
C SER A 121 -0.25 -33.34 -16.66
N LEU A 122 -0.25 -32.02 -16.58
CA LEU A 122 -0.97 -31.14 -17.51
C LEU A 122 -0.56 -31.41 -18.97
N THR A 123 -1.52 -31.88 -19.76
CA THR A 123 -1.31 -32.25 -21.16
C THR A 123 -2.42 -31.68 -22.03
N LYS A 124 -2.11 -31.46 -23.32
CA LYS A 124 -3.11 -31.16 -24.34
C LYS A 124 -3.78 -32.43 -24.87
N ASN A 125 -3.27 -33.62 -24.55
CA ASN A 125 -3.74 -34.88 -25.12
C ASN A 125 -4.99 -35.43 -24.42
N ILE A 126 -6.16 -35.21 -25.02
CA ILE A 126 -7.44 -35.75 -24.53
C ILE A 126 -7.45 -37.28 -24.40
N ASN A 127 -6.74 -38.00 -25.26
CA ASN A 127 -6.76 -39.46 -25.25
C ASN A 127 -6.01 -40.01 -24.03
N GLU A 128 -4.99 -39.31 -23.53
CA GLU A 128 -4.33 -39.64 -22.27
C GLU A 128 -5.26 -39.41 -21.09
N PHE A 129 -5.96 -38.28 -21.07
CA PHE A 129 -6.97 -37.97 -20.06
C PHE A 129 -8.05 -39.06 -19.98
N LYS A 130 -8.64 -39.45 -21.12
CA LYS A 130 -9.65 -40.52 -21.17
C LYS A 130 -9.09 -41.84 -20.63
N LYS A 131 -7.91 -42.25 -21.08
CA LYS A 131 -7.26 -43.50 -20.66
C LYS A 131 -6.98 -43.54 -19.15
N VAL A 132 -6.57 -42.42 -18.57
CA VAL A 132 -6.26 -42.32 -17.14
C VAL A 132 -7.53 -42.41 -16.30
N ILE A 133 -8.55 -41.62 -16.67
CA ILE A 133 -9.84 -41.59 -15.97
C ILE A 133 -10.54 -42.96 -16.05
N GLU A 134 -10.47 -43.66 -17.18
CA GLU A 134 -11.01 -45.03 -17.35
C GLU A 134 -10.31 -46.07 -16.46
N LYS A 135 -9.03 -45.87 -16.13
CA LYS A 135 -8.23 -46.77 -15.29
C LYS A 135 -8.28 -46.46 -13.80
N SER A 136 -8.88 -45.34 -13.40
CA SER A 136 -8.94 -44.93 -12.00
C SER A 136 -9.66 -45.97 -11.14
N THR A 137 -8.97 -46.46 -10.12
CA THR A 137 -9.48 -47.40 -9.12
C THR A 137 -10.01 -46.65 -7.90
N SER A 138 -11.00 -47.23 -7.23
CA SER A 138 -11.50 -46.69 -5.96
C SER A 138 -10.67 -47.24 -4.80
N GLY A 139 -10.24 -46.35 -3.91
CA GLY A 139 -9.64 -46.68 -2.63
C GLY A 139 -10.66 -46.74 -1.50
N SER A 140 -10.16 -46.98 -0.29
CA SER A 140 -10.96 -46.95 0.93
C SER A 140 -10.11 -46.63 2.15
N ASN A 141 -10.76 -46.08 3.15
CA ASN A 141 -10.29 -45.65 4.46
C ASN A 141 -11.36 -46.03 5.52
N TYR A 142 -11.05 -45.85 6.80
CA TYR A 142 -11.95 -46.20 7.91
C TYR A 142 -12.75 -45.02 8.44
N ASP A 143 -12.12 -43.86 8.53
CA ASP A 143 -12.77 -42.65 9.02
C ASP A 143 -13.40 -41.84 7.88
N LEU A 144 -14.08 -40.76 8.25
CA LEU A 144 -14.87 -39.97 7.31
C LEU A 144 -14.08 -38.82 6.66
N PRO A 145 -13.22 -38.06 7.36
CA PRO A 145 -12.40 -37.04 6.71
C PRO A 145 -11.35 -37.67 5.78
N GLU A 146 -11.00 -36.95 4.71
CA GLU A 146 -10.07 -37.42 3.68
C GLU A 146 -8.83 -36.51 3.54
N ALA A 147 -7.80 -36.99 2.86
CA ALA A 147 -6.52 -36.31 2.63
C ALA A 147 -6.56 -35.26 1.49
N GLY A 148 -7.72 -34.67 1.20
CA GLY A 148 -7.89 -33.72 0.10
C GLY A 148 -6.95 -32.52 0.17
N LEU A 149 -6.60 -32.06 1.37
CA LEU A 149 -5.68 -30.93 1.54
C LEU A 149 -4.22 -31.28 1.24
N ASP A 150 -3.77 -32.51 1.50
CA ASP A 150 -2.43 -32.97 1.07
C ASP A 150 -2.33 -32.96 -0.46
N GLY A 151 -3.35 -33.51 -1.12
CA GLY A 151 -3.45 -33.49 -2.58
C GLY A 151 -3.45 -32.06 -3.13
N LEU A 152 -4.23 -31.16 -2.52
CA LEU A 152 -4.28 -29.76 -2.93
C LEU A 152 -2.91 -29.06 -2.78
N MET A 153 -2.19 -29.32 -1.70
CA MET A 153 -0.85 -28.77 -1.48
C MET A 153 0.15 -29.28 -2.51
N GLN A 154 0.19 -30.60 -2.76
CA GLN A 154 1.11 -31.17 -3.73
C GLN A 154 0.80 -30.70 -5.15
N VAL A 155 -0.47 -30.54 -5.52
CA VAL A 155 -0.86 -29.97 -6.82
C VAL A 155 -0.36 -28.54 -7.01
N MET A 156 -0.35 -27.73 -5.95
CA MET A 156 0.17 -26.35 -6.01
C MET A 156 1.71 -26.29 -5.90
N ALA A 157 2.33 -27.17 -5.12
CA ALA A 157 3.78 -27.13 -4.87
C ALA A 157 4.59 -27.74 -6.02
N CYS A 158 4.06 -28.77 -6.67
CA CYS A 158 4.71 -29.48 -7.78
C CYS A 158 4.51 -28.80 -9.13
N GLU A 159 4.80 -27.50 -9.20
CA GLU A 159 4.55 -26.69 -10.40
C GLU A 159 5.22 -27.26 -11.64
N LYS A 160 6.49 -27.66 -11.52
CA LYS A 160 7.31 -28.13 -12.63
C LYS A 160 6.96 -29.56 -13.04
N GLU A 161 6.76 -30.42 -12.05
CA GLU A 161 6.49 -31.85 -12.21
C GLU A 161 5.10 -32.07 -12.84
N LEU A 162 4.14 -31.22 -12.50
CA LEU A 162 2.79 -31.25 -13.08
C LEU A 162 2.67 -30.43 -14.36
N GLY A 163 3.68 -29.62 -14.71
CA GLY A 163 3.72 -28.88 -15.96
C GLY A 163 2.87 -27.60 -15.98
N TRP A 164 2.69 -26.95 -14.84
CA TRP A 164 1.92 -25.71 -14.75
C TRP A 164 2.59 -24.59 -15.54
N ARG A 165 1.85 -23.99 -16.48
CA ARG A 165 2.34 -22.84 -17.24
C ARG A 165 2.20 -21.58 -16.41
N SER A 166 3.25 -20.78 -16.37
CA SER A 166 3.23 -19.56 -15.56
C SER A 166 2.43 -18.44 -16.21
N GLU A 167 2.21 -18.54 -17.52
CA GLU A 167 1.40 -17.67 -18.34
C GLU A 167 -0.05 -18.19 -18.57
N ALA A 168 -0.54 -19.13 -17.77
CA ALA A 168 -1.88 -19.70 -17.88
C ALA A 168 -2.76 -19.36 -16.68
N ARG A 169 -4.08 -19.31 -16.89
CA ARG A 169 -5.07 -19.39 -15.80
C ARG A 169 -4.98 -20.78 -15.18
N ARG A 170 -4.58 -20.85 -13.91
CA ARG A 170 -4.43 -22.11 -13.18
C ARG A 170 -5.65 -22.38 -12.32
N ILE A 171 -6.47 -23.36 -12.71
CA ILE A 171 -7.68 -23.76 -11.99
C ILE A 171 -7.48 -25.16 -11.42
N ILE A 172 -7.68 -25.31 -10.11
CA ILE A 172 -7.71 -26.59 -9.42
C ILE A 172 -9.16 -26.86 -9.01
N ILE A 173 -9.63 -28.06 -9.30
CA ILE A 173 -10.97 -28.49 -8.91
C ILE A 173 -10.80 -29.67 -7.95
N LEU A 174 -11.17 -29.47 -6.69
CA LEU A 174 -11.19 -30.53 -5.69
C LEU A 174 -12.61 -31.07 -5.59
N CYS A 175 -12.82 -32.32 -5.96
CA CYS A 175 -14.12 -33.00 -5.95
C CYS A 175 -14.19 -34.05 -4.85
N THR A 176 -15.19 -33.99 -3.97
CA THR A 176 -15.34 -34.91 -2.82
C THR A 176 -16.77 -34.92 -2.28
N ASP A 177 -17.13 -35.97 -1.56
CA ASP A 177 -18.36 -36.05 -0.77
C ASP A 177 -18.11 -36.07 0.76
N ALA A 178 -16.87 -35.87 1.18
CA ALA A 178 -16.42 -36.01 2.56
C ALA A 178 -15.74 -34.74 3.11
N PRO A 179 -15.71 -34.56 4.45
CA PRO A 179 -14.88 -33.56 5.10
C PRO A 179 -13.38 -33.80 4.83
N TYR A 180 -12.55 -32.89 5.29
CA TYR A 180 -11.10 -32.98 5.10
C TYR A 180 -10.38 -32.99 6.44
N HIS A 181 -9.23 -33.67 6.48
CA HIS A 181 -8.27 -33.49 7.55
C HIS A 181 -7.45 -32.21 7.38
N SER A 182 -6.99 -31.64 8.50
CA SER A 182 -6.19 -30.42 8.53
C SER A 182 -5.01 -30.53 9.50
N ALA A 183 -4.09 -29.56 9.45
CA ALA A 183 -2.92 -29.52 10.31
C ALA A 183 -3.28 -29.78 11.79
N GLY A 184 -2.61 -30.74 12.40
CA GLY A 184 -2.84 -31.28 13.73
C GLY A 184 -3.32 -32.73 13.70
N ASP A 185 -4.13 -33.10 12.69
CA ASP A 185 -4.78 -34.41 12.62
C ASP A 185 -3.79 -35.53 12.30
N GLY A 186 -2.74 -35.26 11.51
CA GLY A 186 -1.73 -36.24 11.10
C GLY A 186 -0.91 -36.81 12.26
N LYS A 187 -0.96 -36.17 13.43
CA LYS A 187 -0.34 -36.68 14.66
C LYS A 187 -0.85 -38.07 15.04
N MET A 188 -2.09 -38.42 14.70
CA MET A 188 -2.68 -39.73 15.00
C MET A 188 -2.00 -40.89 14.25
N VAL A 189 -1.44 -40.62 13.07
CA VAL A 189 -0.67 -41.59 12.25
C VAL A 189 0.84 -41.39 12.35
N GLY A 190 1.32 -40.66 13.37
CA GLY A 190 2.74 -40.37 13.55
C GLY A 190 3.33 -39.35 12.56
N ALA A 191 2.51 -38.78 11.67
CA ALA A 191 2.89 -37.73 10.72
C ALA A 191 2.96 -36.37 11.45
N GLY A 192 3.97 -36.20 12.30
CA GLY A 192 4.08 -35.07 13.21
C GLY A 192 4.88 -33.87 12.70
N LYS A 193 5.57 -33.97 11.55
CA LYS A 193 6.32 -32.82 11.01
C LYS A 193 5.35 -31.85 10.34
N PRO A 194 5.39 -30.55 10.62
CA PRO A 194 4.58 -29.59 9.86
C PRO A 194 4.85 -29.69 8.36
N ASN A 195 3.81 -29.55 7.54
CA ASN A 195 3.93 -29.49 6.09
C ASN A 195 4.89 -28.37 5.67
N ASP A 196 5.79 -28.62 4.72
CA ASP A 196 6.83 -27.65 4.31
C ASP A 196 6.47 -26.84 3.06
N MET A 197 5.30 -27.08 2.46
CA MET A 197 4.81 -26.49 1.22
C MET A 197 5.71 -26.78 -0.01
N GLN A 198 6.48 -27.88 0.01
CA GLN A 198 7.33 -28.29 -1.11
C GLN A 198 6.75 -29.51 -1.85
N CYS A 199 7.26 -29.73 -3.06
CA CYS A 199 6.89 -30.88 -3.88
C CYS A 199 7.62 -32.14 -3.40
N HIS A 200 6.87 -33.22 -3.20
CA HIS A 200 7.35 -34.51 -2.68
C HIS A 200 6.73 -35.69 -3.43
N LEU A 201 6.72 -35.61 -4.76
CA LEU A 201 6.32 -36.75 -5.60
C LEU A 201 7.50 -37.68 -5.84
N ASN A 202 7.27 -38.98 -5.70
CA ASN A 202 8.24 -39.99 -6.09
C ASN A 202 8.17 -40.30 -7.60
N GLU A 203 9.03 -41.20 -8.07
CA GLU A 203 9.07 -41.65 -9.47
C GLU A 203 7.75 -42.28 -9.96
N SER A 204 6.94 -42.79 -9.04
CA SER A 204 5.61 -43.36 -9.30
C SER A 204 4.48 -42.33 -9.15
N ASN A 205 4.80 -41.04 -9.03
CA ASN A 205 3.88 -39.91 -8.86
C ASN A 205 3.01 -39.95 -7.59
N TYR A 206 3.44 -40.69 -6.56
CA TYR A 206 2.79 -40.66 -5.24
C TYR A 206 3.47 -39.64 -4.33
N TYR A 207 2.67 -39.01 -3.47
CA TYR A 207 3.18 -38.19 -2.37
C TYR A 207 3.87 -39.08 -1.33
N ASN A 208 5.21 -39.08 -1.31
CA ASN A 208 5.99 -40.00 -0.48
C ASN A 208 6.26 -39.49 0.94
N HIS A 209 5.90 -38.25 1.25
CA HIS A 209 6.02 -37.67 2.59
C HIS A 209 4.72 -37.77 3.40
N SER A 210 3.71 -38.52 2.93
CA SER A 210 2.38 -38.60 3.56
C SER A 210 2.38 -39.02 5.03
N LEU A 211 3.27 -39.94 5.43
CA LEU A 211 3.41 -40.39 6.82
C LEU A 211 4.52 -39.64 7.59
N LEU A 212 5.25 -38.76 6.91
CA LEU A 212 6.29 -37.95 7.53
C LEU A 212 5.77 -36.57 7.95
N GLN A 213 4.97 -35.96 7.08
CA GLN A 213 4.41 -34.62 7.25
C GLN A 213 2.92 -34.67 7.55
N ASP A 214 2.51 -33.83 8.49
CA ASP A 214 1.13 -33.50 8.80
C ASP A 214 0.42 -32.88 7.58
N TYR A 215 -0.91 -32.85 7.63
CA TYR A 215 -1.70 -32.13 6.63
C TYR A 215 -1.34 -30.64 6.64
N PRO A 216 -1.49 -29.94 5.50
CA PRO A 216 -1.23 -28.51 5.45
C PRO A 216 -2.29 -27.73 6.24
N SER A 217 -1.88 -26.59 6.79
CA SER A 217 -2.80 -25.66 7.43
C SER A 217 -3.51 -24.78 6.39
N VAL A 218 -4.65 -24.21 6.76
CA VAL A 218 -5.40 -23.29 5.89
C VAL A 218 -4.56 -22.07 5.51
N SER A 219 -3.67 -21.59 6.39
CA SER A 219 -2.78 -20.45 6.09
C SER A 219 -1.68 -20.81 5.10
N GLN A 220 -1.17 -22.05 5.14
CA GLN A 220 -0.23 -22.56 4.14
C GLN A 220 -0.90 -22.67 2.76
N LEU A 221 -2.13 -23.19 2.72
CA LEU A 221 -2.91 -23.24 1.47
C LEU A 221 -3.21 -21.84 0.92
N TYR A 222 -3.59 -20.87 1.77
CA TYR A 222 -3.76 -19.47 1.37
C TYR A 222 -2.49 -18.91 0.74
N LYS A 223 -1.33 -19.16 1.37
CA LYS A 223 -0.03 -18.68 0.89
C LYS A 223 0.30 -19.28 -0.48
N MET A 224 0.15 -20.59 -0.63
CA MET A 224 0.46 -21.29 -1.89
C MET A 224 -0.51 -20.89 -3.01
N ALA A 225 -1.80 -20.84 -2.73
CA ALA A 225 -2.80 -20.41 -3.70
C ALA A 225 -2.55 -18.97 -4.16
N SER A 226 -2.22 -18.06 -3.24
CA SER A 226 -1.94 -16.66 -3.56
C SER A 226 -0.62 -16.47 -4.29
N ASN A 227 0.43 -17.24 -3.97
CA ASN A 227 1.73 -17.12 -4.63
C ASN A 227 1.73 -17.70 -6.04
N GLY A 228 1.08 -18.86 -6.23
CA GLY A 228 0.96 -19.53 -7.52
C GLY A 228 -0.23 -19.05 -8.37
N ASN A 229 -0.98 -18.04 -7.90
CA ASN A 229 -2.18 -17.49 -8.53
C ASN A 229 -3.23 -18.56 -8.91
N PHE A 230 -3.43 -19.54 -8.04
CA PHE A 230 -4.37 -20.64 -8.25
C PHE A 230 -5.80 -20.23 -7.92
N LYS A 231 -6.74 -20.56 -8.81
CA LYS A 231 -8.18 -20.56 -8.52
C LYS A 231 -8.56 -21.96 -8.05
N ILE A 232 -9.03 -22.09 -6.81
CA ILE A 232 -9.45 -23.39 -6.27
C ILE A 232 -10.98 -23.45 -6.23
N ILE A 233 -11.54 -24.52 -6.76
CA ILE A 233 -12.97 -24.78 -6.71
C ILE A 233 -13.19 -26.04 -5.88
N PHE A 234 -13.82 -25.87 -4.72
CA PHE A 234 -14.29 -26.98 -3.91
C PHE A 234 -15.64 -27.44 -4.46
N ALA A 235 -15.60 -28.41 -5.35
CA ALA A 235 -16.77 -29.02 -5.99
C ALA A 235 -17.26 -30.20 -5.14
N ALA A 236 -17.97 -29.90 -4.06
CA ALA A 236 -18.34 -30.90 -3.06
C ALA A 236 -19.85 -31.13 -2.95
N LEU A 237 -20.25 -32.34 -2.54
CA LEU A 237 -21.66 -32.68 -2.33
C LEU A 237 -22.29 -31.82 -1.23
N SER A 238 -23.63 -31.70 -1.27
CA SER A 238 -24.39 -30.83 -0.38
C SER A 238 -24.25 -31.13 1.12
N ASN A 239 -23.89 -32.37 1.48
CA ASN A 239 -23.70 -32.80 2.87
C ASN A 239 -22.50 -32.15 3.54
N VAL A 240 -21.47 -31.76 2.78
CA VAL A 240 -20.25 -31.10 3.27
C VAL A 240 -20.16 -29.63 2.85
N LYS A 241 -21.29 -29.06 2.42
CA LYS A 241 -21.37 -27.68 1.92
C LYS A 241 -20.84 -26.66 2.92
N LYS A 242 -21.21 -26.78 4.20
CA LYS A 242 -20.91 -25.77 5.22
C LYS A 242 -19.40 -25.69 5.50
N GLU A 243 -18.73 -26.82 5.46
CA GLU A 243 -17.31 -27.00 5.68
C GLU A 243 -16.52 -26.32 4.56
N TYR A 244 -16.82 -26.67 3.31
CA TYR A 244 -16.13 -26.10 2.15
C TYR A 244 -16.48 -24.64 1.86
N GLU A 245 -17.70 -24.18 2.15
CA GLU A 245 -18.02 -22.74 2.08
C GLU A 245 -17.21 -21.92 3.09
N LYS A 246 -16.97 -22.46 4.29
CA LYS A 246 -16.10 -21.81 5.29
C LYS A 246 -14.63 -21.85 4.85
N LEU A 247 -14.15 -23.00 4.36
CA LEU A 247 -12.77 -23.13 3.87
C LEU A 247 -12.49 -22.15 2.71
N ALA A 248 -13.40 -22.09 1.74
CA ALA A 248 -13.28 -21.21 0.58
C ALA A 248 -13.13 -19.72 0.96
N LYS A 249 -13.77 -19.27 2.05
CA LYS A 249 -13.64 -17.87 2.53
C LYS A 249 -12.26 -17.53 3.07
N HIS A 250 -11.49 -18.52 3.51
CA HIS A 250 -10.17 -18.30 4.12
C HIS A 250 -9.01 -18.49 3.15
N ILE A 251 -9.26 -18.99 1.94
CA ILE A 251 -8.25 -19.19 0.91
C ILE A 251 -8.55 -18.25 -0.26
N LEU A 252 -7.61 -17.36 -0.58
CA LEU A 252 -7.79 -16.39 -1.65
C LEU A 252 -8.05 -17.09 -2.99
N GLY A 253 -9.01 -16.59 -3.76
CA GLY A 253 -9.34 -17.15 -5.06
C GLY A 253 -10.15 -18.44 -4.98
N SER A 254 -10.45 -18.96 -3.78
CA SER A 254 -11.26 -20.17 -3.64
C SER A 254 -12.75 -19.90 -3.73
N SER A 255 -13.51 -20.90 -4.17
CA SER A 255 -14.98 -20.86 -4.20
C SER A 255 -15.57 -22.25 -3.98
N TYR A 256 -16.74 -22.30 -3.35
CA TYR A 256 -17.55 -23.52 -3.26
C TYR A 256 -18.46 -23.64 -4.49
N ALA A 257 -18.60 -24.85 -5.01
CA ALA A 257 -19.61 -25.20 -6.00
C ALA A 257 -20.27 -26.52 -5.60
N GLU A 258 -21.60 -26.58 -5.64
CA GLU A 258 -22.30 -27.83 -5.33
C GLU A 258 -22.11 -28.85 -6.46
N LEU A 259 -21.55 -30.00 -6.11
CA LEU A 259 -21.44 -31.15 -7.00
C LEU A 259 -22.79 -31.88 -7.04
N LYS A 260 -23.38 -31.99 -8.23
CA LYS A 260 -24.69 -32.63 -8.42
C LYS A 260 -24.55 -34.12 -8.72
N LYS A 261 -25.62 -34.88 -8.42
CA LYS A 261 -25.72 -36.33 -8.71
C LYS A 261 -25.45 -36.66 -10.18
N GLN A 262 -25.99 -35.85 -11.09
CA GLN A 262 -25.56 -35.82 -12.48
C GLN A 262 -24.43 -34.80 -12.57
N SER A 263 -23.20 -35.27 -12.81
CA SER A 263 -22.01 -34.43 -12.82
C SER A 263 -22.25 -33.13 -13.61
N ASN A 264 -22.09 -32.00 -12.93
CA ASN A 264 -22.21 -30.64 -13.46
C ASN A 264 -20.85 -29.96 -13.60
N ILE A 265 -19.77 -30.74 -13.67
CA ILE A 265 -18.40 -30.24 -13.62
C ILE A 265 -18.10 -29.23 -14.73
N VAL A 266 -18.60 -29.48 -15.94
CA VAL A 266 -18.41 -28.55 -17.08
C VAL A 266 -18.97 -27.18 -16.78
N GLN A 267 -20.16 -27.13 -16.17
CA GLN A 267 -20.80 -25.87 -15.81
C GLN A 267 -20.03 -25.17 -14.69
N ILE A 268 -19.52 -25.92 -13.71
CA ILE A 268 -18.68 -25.38 -12.64
C ILE A 268 -17.44 -24.71 -13.22
N ILE A 269 -16.73 -25.40 -14.12
CA ILE A 269 -15.51 -24.85 -14.75
C ILE A 269 -15.84 -23.65 -15.62
N LYS A 270 -16.91 -23.74 -16.41
CA LYS A 270 -17.38 -22.64 -17.27
C LYS A 270 -17.68 -21.38 -16.45
N THR A 271 -18.44 -21.51 -15.36
CA THR A 271 -18.75 -20.39 -14.48
C THR A 271 -17.47 -19.81 -13.89
N ALA A 272 -16.57 -20.64 -13.34
CA ALA A 272 -15.32 -20.15 -12.74
C ALA A 272 -14.39 -19.47 -13.77
N TYR A 273 -14.32 -20.00 -14.98
CA TYR A 273 -13.56 -19.39 -16.07
C TYR A 273 -14.15 -18.02 -16.44
N GLN A 274 -15.47 -17.93 -16.63
CA GLN A 274 -16.16 -16.68 -16.96
C GLN A 274 -16.04 -15.63 -15.84
N GLU A 275 -16.16 -16.03 -14.58
CA GLU A 275 -15.96 -15.15 -13.42
C GLU A 275 -14.52 -14.64 -13.36
N SER A 276 -13.55 -15.51 -13.62
CA SER A 276 -12.13 -15.12 -13.67
C SER A 276 -11.84 -14.12 -14.79
N LEU A 277 -12.65 -14.11 -15.87
CA LEU A 277 -12.57 -13.13 -16.96
C LEU A 277 -13.35 -11.84 -16.68
N ARG A 278 -14.19 -11.82 -15.65
CA ARG A 278 -15.07 -10.68 -15.35
C ARG A 278 -14.46 -9.72 -14.34
N TYR A 279 -13.69 -10.21 -13.38
CA TYR A 279 -13.14 -9.37 -12.32
C TYR A 279 -11.61 -9.44 -12.30
N MET A 280 -10.98 -8.33 -11.91
CA MET A 280 -9.54 -8.26 -11.71
C MET A 280 -9.22 -7.70 -10.32
N MET A 281 -8.26 -8.32 -9.63
CA MET A 281 -7.72 -7.79 -8.37
C MET A 281 -6.23 -7.52 -8.47
N ILE A 282 -5.80 -6.41 -7.88
CA ILE A 282 -4.39 -6.05 -7.68
C ILE A 282 -4.06 -6.22 -6.20
N LYS A 283 -3.00 -6.97 -5.90
CA LYS A 283 -2.36 -6.96 -4.58
C LYS A 283 -0.97 -6.37 -4.67
N TYR A 284 -0.57 -5.72 -3.60
CA TYR A 284 0.74 -5.14 -3.42
C TYR A 284 1.11 -5.17 -1.94
N GLN A 285 2.41 -5.25 -1.64
CA GLN A 285 2.93 -5.21 -0.28
C GLN A 285 4.06 -4.19 -0.24
N TRP A 286 3.73 -2.95 0.14
CA TRP A 286 4.65 -1.82 0.14
C TRP A 286 4.88 -1.28 1.55
N PRO A 287 6.00 -0.57 1.79
CA PRO A 287 6.26 0.09 3.06
C PRO A 287 5.14 1.08 3.46
N PRO A 288 4.85 1.24 4.77
CA PRO A 288 3.70 2.01 5.26
C PRO A 288 3.76 3.53 4.97
N TYR A 289 4.96 4.06 4.74
CA TYR A 289 5.21 5.44 4.34
C TYR A 289 4.92 5.70 2.85
N ILE A 290 4.63 4.66 2.05
CA ILE A 290 4.21 4.77 0.66
C ILE A 290 2.72 4.42 0.56
N GLN A 291 1.95 5.32 -0.04
CA GLN A 291 0.51 5.15 -0.21
C GLN A 291 0.14 5.12 -1.69
N LEU A 292 -0.59 4.07 -2.06
CA LEU A 292 -1.26 3.95 -3.35
C LEU A 292 -2.75 4.18 -3.18
N THR A 293 -3.34 4.95 -4.09
CA THR A 293 -4.79 5.05 -4.25
C THR A 293 -5.13 4.72 -5.71
N MET A 294 -6.22 3.98 -5.93
CA MET A 294 -6.65 3.52 -7.24
C MET A 294 -8.12 3.83 -7.45
N GLN A 295 -8.48 4.20 -8.68
CA GLN A 295 -9.85 4.40 -9.11
C GLN A 295 -10.06 3.71 -10.47
N PRO A 296 -10.92 2.68 -10.56
CA PRO A 296 -11.60 1.98 -9.44
C PRO A 296 -10.63 1.28 -8.46
N ASP A 297 -11.09 1.00 -7.24
CA ASP A 297 -10.28 0.41 -6.15
C ASP A 297 -10.05 -1.10 -6.34
N CYS A 298 -9.18 -1.48 -7.28
CA CYS A 298 -8.89 -2.87 -7.62
C CYS A 298 -8.21 -3.70 -6.52
N SER A 299 -8.08 -3.18 -5.30
CA SER A 299 -7.66 -3.99 -4.15
C SER A 299 -8.77 -4.97 -3.69
N LYS A 300 -10.02 -4.74 -4.11
CA LYS A 300 -11.21 -5.53 -3.74
C LYS A 300 -11.74 -6.35 -4.91
N MET A 301 -12.26 -7.55 -4.64
CA MET A 301 -12.67 -8.53 -5.67
C MET A 301 -13.74 -8.03 -6.64
N ASP A 302 -14.73 -7.28 -6.15
CA ASP A 302 -15.91 -6.91 -6.95
C ASP A 302 -15.86 -5.49 -7.53
N SER A 303 -14.71 -4.81 -7.36
CA SER A 303 -14.57 -3.38 -7.68
C SER A 303 -14.17 -3.09 -9.12
N CYS A 304 -13.47 -4.04 -9.76
CA CYS A 304 -12.84 -3.87 -11.06
C CYS A 304 -13.40 -4.88 -12.04
N GLU A 305 -14.66 -4.62 -12.41
CA GLU A 305 -15.38 -5.37 -13.43
C GLU A 305 -14.88 -5.01 -14.83
N MET A 306 -14.55 -6.02 -15.61
CA MET A 306 -14.15 -5.94 -17.00
C MET A 306 -15.35 -6.06 -17.93
N ARG A 307 -15.37 -5.21 -18.95
CA ARG A 307 -16.30 -5.32 -20.07
C ARG A 307 -15.64 -6.11 -21.20
N HIS A 308 -16.44 -6.93 -21.87
CA HIS A 308 -15.92 -7.81 -22.91
C HIS A 308 -15.20 -7.01 -24.01
N LYS A 309 -13.96 -7.42 -24.33
CA LYS A 309 -13.06 -6.82 -25.34
C LYS A 309 -12.58 -5.39 -25.07
N GLN A 310 -12.92 -4.78 -23.94
CA GLN A 310 -12.46 -3.44 -23.54
C GLN A 310 -11.34 -3.54 -22.50
N ALA A 311 -10.35 -2.66 -22.60
CA ALA A 311 -9.32 -2.54 -21.56
C ALA A 311 -9.90 -1.81 -20.34
N LEU A 312 -9.70 -2.37 -19.16
CA LEU A 312 -9.94 -1.69 -17.90
C LEU A 312 -8.88 -0.60 -17.71
N THR A 313 -9.32 0.64 -17.46
CA THR A 313 -8.44 1.75 -17.10
C THR A 313 -8.52 1.99 -15.61
N ILE A 314 -7.36 2.15 -14.97
CA ILE A 314 -7.23 2.37 -13.53
C ILE A 314 -6.38 3.63 -13.34
N ASP A 315 -7.00 4.69 -12.81
CA ASP A 315 -6.29 5.90 -12.44
C ASP A 315 -5.68 5.69 -11.05
N ALA A 316 -4.35 5.80 -10.96
CA ALA A 316 -3.61 5.58 -9.72
C ALA A 316 -2.89 6.85 -9.28
N GLN A 317 -2.78 7.03 -7.96
CA GLN A 317 -2.00 8.09 -7.34
C GLN A 317 -1.07 7.52 -6.29
N LEU A 318 0.21 7.80 -6.44
CA LEU A 318 1.28 7.44 -5.51
C LEU A 318 1.65 8.66 -4.66
N LYS A 319 1.76 8.46 -3.35
CA LYS A 319 2.20 9.47 -2.38
C LYS A 319 3.23 8.88 -1.44
N VAL A 320 4.33 9.59 -1.22
CA VAL A 320 5.23 9.33 -0.10
C VAL A 320 4.81 10.22 1.06
N LYS A 321 4.55 9.65 2.23
CA LYS A 321 4.08 10.40 3.42
C LYS A 321 5.22 11.13 4.11
N GLU A 322 6.36 10.46 4.27
CA GLU A 322 7.51 10.92 5.03
C GLU A 322 8.79 10.33 4.46
N CYS A 323 9.93 10.91 4.85
CA CYS A 323 11.24 10.37 4.53
C CYS A 323 11.56 9.16 5.41
N PRO A 324 12.04 8.05 4.84
CA PRO A 324 12.53 6.95 5.67
C PRO A 324 13.82 7.36 6.40
N GLU A 325 14.03 6.83 7.60
CA GLU A 325 15.19 7.19 8.43
C GLU A 325 16.53 6.73 7.81
N ASN A 326 16.52 5.57 7.15
CA ASN A 326 17.71 5.00 6.55
C ASN A 326 17.85 5.46 5.10
N LYS A 327 19.00 6.07 4.75
CA LYS A 327 19.30 6.51 3.38
C LYS A 327 19.23 5.37 2.35
N LYS A 328 19.44 4.11 2.75
CA LYS A 328 19.29 2.94 1.85
C LYS A 328 17.86 2.80 1.34
N ASP A 329 16.88 3.27 2.10
CA ASP A 329 15.47 3.20 1.75
C ASP A 329 15.01 4.36 0.86
N PHE A 330 15.90 5.27 0.46
CA PHE A 330 15.56 6.32 -0.51
C PHE A 330 15.30 5.73 -1.90
N MET A 331 15.83 4.54 -2.20
CA MET A 331 15.57 3.82 -3.43
C MET A 331 14.68 2.61 -3.13
N GLN A 332 13.48 2.58 -3.73
CA GLN A 332 12.50 1.52 -3.53
C GLN A 332 12.15 0.84 -4.85
N ASN A 333 12.13 -0.49 -4.84
CA ASN A 333 11.66 -1.31 -5.95
C ASN A 333 10.29 -1.88 -5.59
N LEU A 334 9.23 -1.25 -6.09
CA LEU A 334 7.86 -1.64 -5.78
C LEU A 334 7.29 -2.47 -6.92
N GLU A 335 6.49 -3.48 -6.59
CA GLU A 335 5.73 -4.26 -7.56
C GLU A 335 4.24 -4.22 -7.24
N LEU A 336 3.42 -4.09 -8.28
CA LEU A 336 1.97 -4.31 -8.23
C LEU A 336 1.49 -4.94 -9.53
N GLY A 337 0.48 -5.79 -9.46
CA GLY A 337 -0.11 -6.37 -10.66
C GLY A 337 -1.34 -7.23 -10.33
N PRO A 338 -2.02 -7.72 -11.37
CA PRO A 338 -3.16 -8.61 -11.21
C PRO A 338 -2.75 -9.91 -10.50
N VAL A 339 -3.50 -10.33 -9.48
CA VAL A 339 -3.34 -11.65 -8.83
C VAL A 339 -4.40 -12.67 -9.25
N THR A 340 -5.43 -12.21 -9.95
CA THR A 340 -6.51 -13.06 -10.45
C THR A 340 -6.13 -13.68 -11.79
N GLY A 341 -6.16 -15.02 -11.87
CA GLY A 341 -6.10 -15.73 -13.15
C GLY A 341 -4.70 -16.00 -13.70
N GLY A 342 -3.69 -16.21 -12.85
CA GLY A 342 -2.38 -16.69 -13.29
C GLY A 342 -1.57 -15.69 -14.13
N LEU A 343 -1.75 -14.39 -13.88
CA LEU A 343 -1.06 -13.34 -14.63
C LEU A 343 0.27 -13.00 -13.96
N GLU A 344 1.36 -13.13 -14.71
CA GLU A 344 2.69 -12.69 -14.27
C GLU A 344 2.97 -11.21 -14.54
N ASP A 345 2.16 -10.55 -15.38
CA ASP A 345 2.43 -9.18 -15.81
C ASP A 345 2.27 -8.22 -14.63
N LYS A 346 3.40 -7.78 -14.08
CA LYS A 346 3.49 -6.80 -13.00
C LYS A 346 4.05 -5.48 -13.51
N LEU A 347 3.58 -4.39 -12.92
CA LEU A 347 4.20 -3.09 -13.00
C LEU A 347 5.31 -2.99 -11.95
N LYS A 348 6.53 -2.71 -12.41
CA LYS A 348 7.67 -2.37 -11.55
C LYS A 348 7.79 -0.85 -11.42
N ILE A 349 7.91 -0.35 -10.21
CA ILE A 349 8.11 1.07 -9.95
C ILE A 349 9.44 1.22 -9.22
N ASN A 350 10.41 1.83 -9.90
CA ASN A 350 11.67 2.25 -9.29
C ASN A 350 11.45 3.67 -8.77
N LEU A 351 11.29 3.79 -7.45
CA LEU A 351 10.96 5.02 -6.76
C LEU A 351 12.20 5.59 -6.06
N GLU A 352 12.59 6.80 -6.44
CA GLU A 352 13.57 7.62 -5.73
C GLU A 352 12.83 8.62 -4.83
N ILE A 353 13.00 8.48 -3.52
CA ILE A 353 12.42 9.39 -2.53
C ILE A 353 13.38 10.56 -2.33
N ASP A 354 12.98 11.72 -2.83
CA ASP A 354 13.79 12.95 -2.80
C ASP A 354 13.66 13.65 -1.44
N CYS A 355 14.46 13.18 -0.48
CA CYS A 355 14.47 13.66 0.90
C CYS A 355 15.49 14.76 1.19
N GLN A 356 16.48 14.93 0.31
CA GLN A 356 17.57 15.87 0.52
C GLN A 356 17.46 17.04 -0.44
N CYS A 357 17.86 18.22 0.01
CA CYS A 357 17.98 19.36 -0.89
C CYS A 357 19.32 19.28 -1.65
N GLU A 358 19.36 19.77 -2.89
CA GLU A 358 20.61 19.79 -3.68
C GLU A 358 21.72 20.59 -3.00
N CYS A 359 21.38 21.60 -2.21
CA CYS A 359 22.36 22.37 -1.43
C CYS A 359 22.93 21.59 -0.22
N GLU A 360 22.30 20.48 0.18
CA GLU A 360 22.75 19.63 1.29
C GLU A 360 23.74 18.55 0.85
N THR A 361 23.88 18.30 -0.45
CA THR A 361 24.87 17.32 -0.95
C THR A 361 26.30 17.83 -0.78
N ASN A 362 26.48 19.15 -0.68
CA ASN A 362 27.77 19.74 -0.35
C ASN A 362 27.98 19.72 1.17
N ALA A 363 29.20 19.43 1.61
CA ALA A 363 29.56 19.43 3.03
C ALA A 363 29.31 20.79 3.73
N GLY A 364 29.02 21.85 2.98
CA GLY A 364 28.94 23.21 3.47
C GLY A 364 30.34 23.82 3.64
N ILE A 365 30.39 25.10 3.94
CA ILE A 365 31.65 25.78 4.28
C ILE A 365 31.78 25.73 5.80
N THR A 366 32.67 24.89 6.32
CA THR A 366 32.97 24.79 7.76
C THR A 366 33.65 26.07 8.25
N ASN A 367 33.33 26.50 9.48
CA ASN A 367 33.80 27.76 10.05
C ASN A 367 33.64 28.95 9.08
N SER A 368 32.48 29.03 8.43
CA SER A 368 32.21 30.06 7.43
C SER A 368 32.26 31.46 8.07
N PRO A 369 32.84 32.48 7.40
CA PRO A 369 32.74 33.87 7.81
C PRO A 369 31.30 34.37 7.93
N LEU A 370 30.38 33.80 7.13
CA LEU A 370 28.94 34.09 7.22
C LEU A 370 28.30 33.58 8.51
N CYS A 371 28.95 32.63 9.18
CA CYS A 371 28.51 32.04 10.46
C CYS A 371 29.46 32.43 11.60
N SER A 372 30.01 33.65 11.58
CA SER A 372 30.93 34.17 12.59
C SER A 372 32.15 33.27 12.85
N ASN A 373 32.61 32.54 11.83
CA ASN A 373 33.65 31.51 11.91
C ASN A 373 33.37 30.42 12.96
N SER A 374 32.10 30.26 13.34
CA SER A 374 31.63 29.52 14.51
C SER A 374 30.51 28.54 14.14
N GLY A 375 30.44 28.16 12.87
CA GLY A 375 29.47 27.22 12.33
C GLY A 375 29.72 26.87 10.87
N THR A 376 28.97 25.90 10.37
CA THR A 376 29.00 25.47 8.97
C THR A 376 27.88 26.15 8.20
N HIS A 377 28.21 26.89 7.15
CA HIS A 377 27.21 27.50 6.27
C HIS A 377 26.77 26.48 5.19
N ARG A 378 25.49 26.10 5.21
CA ARG A 378 24.89 25.16 4.25
C ARG A 378 23.48 25.63 3.89
N CYS A 379 23.09 25.56 2.62
CA CYS A 379 21.75 25.94 2.17
C CYS A 379 21.27 27.36 2.57
N GLY A 380 22.18 28.31 2.77
CA GLY A 380 21.82 29.68 3.19
C GLY A 380 21.52 29.81 4.69
N ILE A 381 21.79 28.77 5.48
CA ILE A 381 21.66 28.77 6.94
C ILE A 381 22.99 28.38 7.60
N CYS A 382 23.13 28.73 8.88
CA CYS A 382 24.30 28.37 9.68
C CYS A 382 23.97 27.23 10.65
N GLU A 383 24.66 26.11 10.50
CA GLU A 383 24.72 25.02 11.46
C GLU A 383 25.82 25.35 12.49
N CYS A 384 25.46 25.92 13.63
CA CYS A 384 26.42 26.39 14.62
C CYS A 384 27.18 25.24 15.30
N ASN A 385 28.45 25.50 15.62
CA ASN A 385 29.28 24.59 16.41
C ASN A 385 28.69 24.42 17.82
N GLU A 386 29.15 23.41 18.56
CA GLU A 386 28.82 23.28 19.99
C GLU A 386 29.15 24.60 20.73
N ASP A 387 28.26 25.01 21.64
CA ASP A 387 28.33 26.28 22.38
C ASP A 387 28.20 27.58 21.54
N ARG A 388 27.60 27.49 20.35
CA ARG A 388 27.24 28.65 19.54
C ARG A 388 25.78 28.58 19.10
N TYR A 389 25.12 29.72 19.04
CA TYR A 389 23.75 29.83 18.55
C TYR A 389 23.49 31.20 17.90
N GLY A 390 22.30 31.36 17.33
CA GLY A 390 21.91 32.53 16.54
C GLY A 390 21.91 32.24 15.05
N ASN A 391 21.28 33.12 14.27
CA ASN A 391 21.15 32.97 12.82
C ASN A 391 22.49 32.94 12.07
N VAL A 392 23.55 33.53 12.66
CA VAL A 392 24.92 33.53 12.14
C VAL A 392 25.94 33.06 13.18
N CYS A 393 25.51 32.28 14.17
CA CYS A 393 26.37 31.72 15.23
C CYS A 393 27.18 32.76 16.03
N GLN A 394 26.62 33.95 16.18
CA GLN A 394 27.26 35.09 16.84
C GLN A 394 27.20 35.02 18.38
N CYS A 395 26.33 34.18 18.94
CA CYS A 395 26.12 34.09 20.37
C CYS A 395 26.88 32.91 20.99
N ASN A 396 27.41 33.10 22.20
CA ASN A 396 28.05 32.04 22.98
C ASN A 396 27.02 31.34 23.88
N GLY A 397 27.00 30.01 23.88
CA GLY A 397 26.13 29.18 24.71
C GLY A 397 25.50 28.02 23.94
N THR A 398 24.87 27.09 24.65
CA THR A 398 24.13 25.98 24.03
C THR A 398 22.69 26.38 23.72
N ILE A 399 22.11 25.89 22.61
CA ILE A 399 20.67 26.08 22.28
C ILE A 399 19.76 25.65 23.45
N THR A 400 20.23 24.78 24.33
CA THR A 400 19.54 24.35 25.56
C THR A 400 19.55 25.37 26.70
N SER A 401 20.19 26.53 26.56
CA SER A 401 20.01 27.65 27.49
C SER A 401 18.63 28.28 27.26
N LYS A 402 17.56 27.61 27.69
CA LYS A 402 16.21 28.20 27.87
C LYS A 402 16.31 29.58 28.51
N THR A 403 17.28 29.74 29.41
CA THR A 403 17.64 30.99 30.09
C THR A 403 17.99 32.19 29.22
N GLU A 404 18.47 32.05 27.98
CA GLU A 404 18.83 33.21 27.13
C GLU A 404 17.70 33.62 26.18
N LEU A 405 16.96 32.67 25.60
CA LEU A 405 15.74 33.00 24.84
C LEU A 405 14.63 33.51 25.75
N ASP A 406 14.51 32.98 26.97
CA ASP A 406 13.54 33.47 27.95
C ASP A 406 13.83 34.93 28.39
N LYS A 407 15.07 35.44 28.24
CA LYS A 407 15.36 36.88 28.44
C LYS A 407 14.71 37.79 27.41
N CYS A 408 14.16 37.24 26.33
CA CYS A 408 13.40 37.99 25.34
C CYS A 408 11.89 37.90 25.57
N LYS A 409 11.43 37.29 26.66
CA LYS A 409 10.02 37.31 27.06
C LYS A 409 9.79 38.44 28.06
N GLN A 410 8.73 39.21 27.85
CA GLN A 410 8.33 40.25 28.80
C GLN A 410 7.86 39.62 30.12
N HIS A 411 7.13 38.51 30.02
CA HIS A 411 6.71 37.68 31.14
C HIS A 411 7.07 36.22 30.92
N ASN A 412 7.43 35.50 31.98
CA ASN A 412 7.86 34.09 31.90
C ASN A 412 6.83 33.16 31.23
N ASN A 413 5.54 33.53 31.27
CA ASN A 413 4.44 32.76 30.70
C ASN A 413 4.15 33.10 29.23
N ASP A 414 4.87 34.05 28.63
CA ASP A 414 4.66 34.42 27.24
C ASP A 414 5.10 33.28 26.31
N THR A 415 4.30 33.02 25.29
CA THR A 415 4.59 32.03 24.25
C THR A 415 5.42 32.61 23.11
N SER A 416 5.47 33.94 23.00
CA SER A 416 6.21 34.68 21.97
C SER A 416 7.42 35.43 22.55
N PHE A 417 8.55 35.36 21.86
CA PHE A 417 9.71 36.20 22.14
C PHE A 417 9.56 37.58 21.49
N CYS A 418 10.10 38.61 22.14
CA CYS A 418 10.06 40.01 21.66
C CYS A 418 8.65 40.47 21.28
N SER A 419 7.66 40.06 22.08
CA SER A 419 6.23 40.34 21.86
C SER A 419 5.71 39.94 20.46
N GLY A 420 6.45 39.08 19.73
CA GLY A 420 6.18 38.74 18.33
C GLY A 420 6.42 39.87 17.32
N LYS A 421 7.10 40.95 17.73
CA LYS A 421 7.36 42.19 16.96
C LYS A 421 8.85 42.48 16.78
N GLY A 422 9.67 41.43 16.83
CA GLY A 422 11.11 41.54 16.68
C GLY A 422 11.79 40.19 16.73
N THR A 423 13.11 40.21 16.57
CA THR A 423 13.96 39.02 16.60
C THR A 423 14.80 39.00 17.88
N CYS A 424 14.74 37.91 18.64
CA CYS A 424 15.60 37.72 19.80
C CYS A 424 17.00 37.31 19.36
N VAL A 425 17.99 38.17 19.60
CA VAL A 425 19.41 37.93 19.27
C VAL A 425 20.25 38.04 20.54
N CYS A 426 20.89 36.93 20.93
CA CYS A 426 21.72 36.82 22.12
C CYS A 426 21.06 37.36 23.41
N GLY A 427 19.78 37.02 23.63
CA GLY A 427 19.02 37.45 24.82
C GLY A 427 18.59 38.92 24.82
N LYS A 428 18.63 39.59 23.66
CA LYS A 428 18.11 40.95 23.47
C LYS A 428 17.19 41.00 22.26
N CYS A 429 16.10 41.76 22.38
CA CYS A 429 15.19 41.96 21.27
C CYS A 429 15.70 43.04 20.31
N ILE A 430 15.69 42.72 19.02
CA ILE A 430 15.84 43.67 17.93
C ILE A 430 14.45 43.88 17.34
N CYS A 431 13.88 45.05 17.58
CA CYS A 431 12.50 45.34 17.19
C CYS A 431 12.37 45.63 15.70
N ASP A 432 11.25 45.18 15.14
CA ASP A 432 10.87 45.52 13.77
C ASP A 432 10.58 47.03 13.67
N SER A 433 10.64 47.57 12.45
CA SER A 433 10.42 49.00 12.23
C SER A 433 9.04 49.43 12.75
N GLY A 434 9.01 50.49 13.57
CA GLY A 434 7.78 50.98 14.20
C GLY A 434 7.46 50.36 15.55
N PHE A 435 8.32 49.50 16.09
CA PHE A 435 8.20 48.96 17.44
C PHE A 435 9.41 49.33 18.29
N SER A 436 9.19 49.52 19.59
CA SER A 436 10.25 49.87 20.54
C SER A 436 10.03 49.21 21.90
N GLY A 437 11.01 49.36 22.80
CA GLY A 437 11.02 48.70 24.10
C GLY A 437 12.04 47.58 24.19
N ASN A 438 12.25 47.06 25.40
CA ASN A 438 13.24 46.00 25.66
C ASN A 438 12.79 44.64 25.12
N TYR A 439 11.47 44.49 24.92
CA TYR A 439 10.80 43.31 24.42
C TYR A 439 9.91 43.64 23.21
N CYS A 440 10.13 44.79 22.56
CA CYS A 440 9.34 45.28 21.42
C CYS A 440 7.84 45.38 21.72
N GLU A 441 7.53 45.72 22.96
CA GLU A 441 6.18 45.77 23.52
C GLU A 441 5.42 47.05 23.14
N PHE A 442 6.12 48.10 22.68
CA PHE A 442 5.51 49.37 22.28
C PHE A 442 5.40 49.47 20.76
N ASP A 443 4.22 49.87 20.29
CA ASP A 443 3.99 50.26 18.90
C ASP A 443 4.12 51.79 18.78
N ASP A 444 5.21 52.23 18.16
CA ASP A 444 5.52 53.65 17.94
C ASP A 444 4.62 54.29 16.86
N ASN A 445 3.67 53.55 16.27
CA ASN A 445 2.64 54.10 15.39
C ASN A 445 1.27 54.27 16.07
N SER A 446 1.14 53.80 17.30
CA SER A 446 -0.13 53.72 18.05
C SER A 446 -0.37 54.87 19.03
N CYS A 447 0.52 55.88 19.09
CA CYS A 447 0.23 57.10 19.84
C CYS A 447 -1.01 57.84 19.33
N GLU A 448 -1.58 58.71 20.17
CA GLU A 448 -2.79 59.47 19.83
C GLU A 448 -2.62 60.30 18.53
N ARG A 449 -3.70 60.33 17.75
CA ARG A 449 -3.78 61.06 16.49
C ARG A 449 -4.87 62.11 16.57
N ARG A 450 -4.54 63.32 16.12
CA ARG A 450 -5.51 64.38 15.84
C ARG A 450 -5.39 64.77 14.38
N GLU A 451 -6.52 64.84 13.68
CA GLU A 451 -6.56 65.07 12.22
C GLU A 451 -5.63 64.12 11.44
N ASP A 452 -5.65 62.83 11.79
CA ASP A 452 -4.81 61.74 11.24
C ASP A 452 -3.28 61.87 11.43
N LYS A 453 -2.81 62.91 12.12
CA LYS A 453 -1.39 63.10 12.42
C LYS A 453 -1.02 62.52 13.79
N LEU A 454 -0.03 61.63 13.79
CA LEU A 454 0.54 61.03 15.00
C LEU A 454 1.15 62.13 15.89
N CYS A 455 0.82 62.12 17.19
CA CYS A 455 1.22 63.18 18.13
C CYS A 455 0.86 64.58 17.62
N SER A 456 -0.33 64.72 17.02
CA SER A 456 -0.83 65.93 16.37
C SER A 456 0.10 66.53 15.29
N GLY A 457 1.10 65.77 14.82
CA GLY A 457 2.14 66.24 13.90
C GLY A 457 3.21 67.11 14.56
N HIS A 458 3.21 67.19 15.89
CA HIS A 458 4.06 68.08 16.67
C HIS A 458 4.97 67.34 17.66
N GLY A 459 5.07 66.02 17.55
CA GLY A 459 5.96 65.21 18.37
C GLY A 459 6.37 63.92 17.68
N ARG A 460 7.27 63.18 18.33
CA ARG A 460 7.66 61.82 17.93
C ARG A 460 7.09 60.83 18.93
N CYS A 461 6.44 59.78 18.43
CA CYS A 461 6.00 58.67 19.26
C CYS A 461 7.18 57.72 19.49
N THR A 462 7.52 57.49 20.75
CA THR A 462 8.48 56.46 21.16
C THR A 462 8.04 55.86 22.48
N LEU A 463 8.15 54.54 22.64
CA LEU A 463 7.70 53.82 23.84
C LEU A 463 6.21 54.06 24.15
N GLY A 464 5.38 54.24 23.10
CA GLY A 464 3.95 54.50 23.22
C GLY A 464 3.60 55.89 23.79
N MET A 465 4.55 56.83 23.86
CA MET A 465 4.33 58.19 24.35
C MET A 465 4.75 59.24 23.33
N CYS A 466 3.98 60.32 23.24
CA CYS A 466 4.31 61.46 22.39
C CYS A 466 5.33 62.37 23.07
N HIS A 467 6.52 62.47 22.47
CA HIS A 467 7.53 63.45 22.86
C HIS A 467 7.35 64.71 22.02
N CYS A 468 6.76 65.74 22.62
CA CYS A 468 6.42 66.98 21.94
C CYS A 468 7.64 67.82 21.58
N SER A 469 7.53 68.54 20.45
CA SER A 469 8.47 69.59 20.05
C SER A 469 8.37 70.77 21.02
N SER A 470 9.41 71.60 21.09
CA SER A 470 9.61 72.65 22.11
C SER A 470 8.48 73.69 22.29
N GLU A 471 7.50 73.76 21.37
CA GLU A 471 6.37 74.71 21.42
C GLU A 471 5.00 74.04 21.66
N TRP A 472 5.00 72.74 21.96
CA TRP A 472 3.79 71.93 22.12
C TRP A 472 3.86 71.13 23.42
N ILE A 473 2.71 70.97 24.07
CA ILE A 473 2.53 70.28 25.34
C ILE A 473 1.26 69.42 25.31
N GLY A 474 1.05 68.64 26.37
CA GLY A 474 -0.05 67.69 26.48
C GLY A 474 0.32 66.31 25.95
N ASP A 475 -0.47 65.30 26.31
CA ASP A 475 -0.16 63.90 26.06
C ASP A 475 -0.20 63.52 24.57
N ASP A 476 -0.89 64.31 23.74
CA ASP A 476 -1.01 64.16 22.28
C ASP A 476 -0.29 65.26 21.47
N CYS A 477 0.46 66.15 22.16
CA CYS A 477 1.11 67.33 21.60
C CYS A 477 0.18 68.28 20.81
N SER A 478 -1.11 68.31 21.14
CA SER A 478 -2.07 69.18 20.46
C SER A 478 -2.13 70.61 21.00
N CYS A 479 -1.56 70.87 22.19
CA CYS A 479 -1.68 72.15 22.84
C CYS A 479 -0.43 72.98 22.61
N THR A 480 -0.56 74.15 21.98
CA THR A 480 0.55 75.08 21.82
C THR A 480 0.79 75.87 23.11
N VAL A 481 2.06 76.12 23.44
CA VAL A 481 2.43 77.04 24.54
C VAL A 481 2.25 78.52 24.16
N ASN A 482 1.93 78.82 22.90
CA ASN A 482 1.79 80.17 22.40
C ASN A 482 0.44 80.80 22.80
N THR A 483 0.50 81.79 23.70
CA THR A 483 -0.68 82.47 24.25
C THR A 483 -1.14 83.69 23.44
N ILE A 484 -0.48 84.05 22.33
CA ILE A 484 -0.76 85.28 21.56
C ILE A 484 -2.23 85.34 21.11
N LYS A 485 -2.81 84.19 20.74
CA LYS A 485 -4.21 84.10 20.28
C LYS A 485 -5.25 84.17 21.41
N CYS A 486 -4.83 84.10 22.67
CA CYS A 486 -5.72 84.24 23.83
C CYS A 486 -6.02 85.72 24.15
N TYR A 487 -5.30 86.67 23.52
CA TYR A 487 -5.52 88.10 23.67
C TYR A 487 -6.43 88.63 22.55
N PRO A 488 -7.54 89.32 22.86
CA PRO A 488 -8.32 90.06 21.87
C PRO A 488 -7.48 91.16 21.20
N PRO A 489 -7.76 91.53 19.94
CA PRO A 489 -7.11 92.69 19.34
C PRO A 489 -7.35 93.92 20.21
N PHE A 490 -6.25 94.61 20.57
CA PHE A 490 -6.19 95.80 21.43
C PHE A 490 -6.41 95.62 22.94
N SER A 491 -6.37 94.39 23.48
CA SER A 491 -6.44 94.13 24.93
C SER A 491 -5.15 93.49 25.48
N LYS A 492 -4.77 93.88 26.71
CA LYS A 492 -3.71 93.21 27.49
C LYS A 492 -4.25 92.22 28.52
N GLU A 493 -5.57 92.10 28.63
CA GLU A 493 -6.24 91.19 29.55
C GLU A 493 -6.79 89.96 28.82
N VAL A 494 -6.56 88.79 29.40
CA VAL A 494 -6.97 87.48 28.89
C VAL A 494 -8.49 87.33 29.02
N SER A 495 -9.19 87.07 27.92
CA SER A 495 -10.65 86.86 27.93
C SER A 495 -10.98 85.38 28.17
N ILE A 496 -11.73 85.08 29.23
CA ILE A 496 -12.23 83.72 29.54
C ILE A 496 -13.10 83.18 28.38
N THR A 497 -13.82 84.07 27.69
CA THR A 497 -14.66 83.73 26.55
C THR A 497 -13.85 83.24 25.33
N ASN A 498 -12.62 83.76 25.15
CA ASN A 498 -11.73 83.31 24.07
C ASN A 498 -10.98 82.01 24.40
N ILE A 499 -10.74 81.73 25.69
CA ILE A 499 -10.14 80.47 26.15
C ILE A 499 -11.07 79.28 25.87
N LEU A 500 -12.37 79.43 26.14
CA LEU A 500 -13.36 78.37 25.94
C LEU A 500 -13.60 78.04 24.45
N ILE A 501 -13.44 79.00 23.55
CA ILE A 501 -13.59 78.76 22.10
C ILE A 501 -12.43 77.94 21.54
N TYR A 502 -11.22 78.07 22.11
CA TYR A 502 -10.02 77.39 21.61
C TYR A 502 -9.79 76.01 22.23
N LEU A 503 -10.32 75.74 23.43
CA LEU A 503 -10.20 74.43 24.11
C LEU A 503 -11.26 73.40 23.66
N TYR A 504 -12.34 73.84 22.99
CA TYR A 504 -13.46 72.98 22.55
C TYR A 504 -13.55 72.79 21.02
N LYS A 505 -12.45 73.02 20.29
CA LYS A 505 -12.37 72.78 18.84
C LYS A 505 -11.34 71.72 18.49
#